data_AF-A0A2I8A597-F1
#
_entry.id   AF-A0A2I8A597-F1
#
_cell.length_a   1.000
_cell.length_b   1.000
_cell.length_c   1.000
_cell.angle_alpha   90.00
_cell.angle_beta   90.00
_cell.angle_gamma   90.00
#
_symmetry.space_group_name_H-M   'P 1'
#
loop_
_entity.id
_entity.type
_entity.pdbx_description
1 polymer ?
#
loop_
_entity_poly.entity_id
_entity_poly.type
_entity_poly.pdbx_seq_one_letter_code
_entity_poly.pdbx_strand_id
1 'polypeptide(L)'
;MQFTKEQTNIAKGVAICLMFVHHLFTYNNRLLNGNSYIPLIPFFNAEVYIGSFGNICVSMFLFLSGYGMFLGYLRSEKKLLKYSIEKVKNFYLTYWLYFLIFIPIGIFFFPKVNIWDSEQLRYLPQPRIFLENFVGWSSTYNGEWWFVWTFVISILFLFPLYMILVDRNITLVAFVSIFLWSLSSQVNPYEHLGFIYWQPSFALGIICAKLKFFSSYLIKDFDKTGWIWIFAWLLLCFILRFKFGGHRYDFIIVPFFIYFSCRAVAILSLSKLIAYLGKYSFPLWLTHSFFCYYYFQDIVYCPKWSPCIFILLTTMSLLSVLGIEILCSYFLELKKVFVKSNPHG
;
A
#
# COMPACT_ATOMS: atom_id res chain seq x y z
N MET A 1 -5.62 4.55 23.56
CA MET A 1 -5.56 3.33 22.73
C MET A 1 -4.10 2.89 22.56
N GLN A 2 -3.72 1.63 22.78
CA GLN A 2 -2.36 1.15 22.46
C GLN A 2 -2.29 0.73 20.98
N PHE A 3 -1.29 1.19 20.23
CA PHE A 3 -1.13 0.81 18.81
C PHE A 3 -0.55 -0.60 18.69
N THR A 4 -1.44 -1.59 18.75
CA THR A 4 -1.10 -3.02 18.68
C THR A 4 -0.91 -3.50 17.24
N LYS A 5 -0.45 -4.74 17.07
CA LYS A 5 -0.37 -5.39 15.75
C LYS A 5 -1.73 -5.46 15.05
N GLU A 6 -2.80 -5.65 15.81
CA GLU A 6 -4.17 -5.60 15.28
C GLU A 6 -4.52 -4.22 14.75
N GLN A 7 -4.16 -3.15 15.47
CA GLN A 7 -4.41 -1.77 15.03
C GLN A 7 -3.58 -1.40 13.80
N THR A 8 -2.35 -1.87 13.71
CA THR A 8 -1.56 -1.78 12.47
C THR A 8 -2.26 -2.47 11.30
N ASN A 9 -2.86 -3.65 11.52
CA ASN A 9 -3.61 -4.34 10.48
C ASN A 9 -4.89 -3.59 10.12
N ILE A 10 -5.63 -3.02 11.08
CA ILE A 10 -6.80 -2.18 10.79
C ILE A 10 -6.37 -0.99 9.91
N ALA A 11 -5.30 -0.28 10.26
CA ALA A 11 -4.80 0.84 9.48
C ALA A 11 -4.41 0.44 8.04
N LYS A 12 -3.76 -0.72 7.87
CA LYS A 12 -3.48 -1.29 6.52
C LYS A 12 -4.74 -1.67 5.77
N GLY A 13 -5.76 -2.17 6.47
CA GLY A 13 -7.08 -2.48 5.93
C GLY A 13 -7.78 -1.24 5.40
N VAL A 14 -7.78 -0.15 6.15
CA VAL A 14 -8.29 1.14 5.68
C VAL A 14 -7.51 1.61 4.44
N ALA A 15 -6.17 1.53 4.48
CA ALA A 15 -5.33 1.93 3.36
C ALA A 15 -5.62 1.11 2.07
N ILE A 16 -5.80 -0.21 2.18
CA ILE A 16 -6.10 -1.04 1.00
C ILE A 16 -7.51 -0.77 0.45
N CYS A 17 -8.50 -0.53 1.31
CA CYS A 17 -9.83 -0.11 0.86
C CYS A 17 -9.78 1.22 0.10
N LEU A 18 -9.08 2.21 0.65
CA LEU A 18 -8.88 3.52 0.00
C LEU A 18 -8.16 3.39 -1.34
N MET A 19 -7.15 2.52 -1.41
CA MET A 19 -6.42 2.24 -2.64
C MET A 19 -7.33 1.61 -3.72
N PHE A 20 -8.22 0.68 -3.36
CA PHE A 20 -9.19 0.12 -4.30
C PHE A 20 -10.18 1.18 -4.80
N VAL A 21 -10.74 1.99 -3.91
CA VAL A 21 -11.64 3.10 -4.29
C VAL A 21 -10.91 4.08 -5.21
N HIS A 22 -9.64 4.39 -4.92
CA HIS A 22 -8.81 5.23 -5.78
C HIS A 22 -8.72 4.68 -7.21
N HIS A 23 -8.37 3.40 -7.37
CA HIS A 23 -8.20 2.81 -8.69
C HIS A 23 -9.53 2.56 -9.43
N LEU A 24 -10.62 2.27 -8.71
CA LEU A 24 -11.92 2.01 -9.32
C LEU A 24 -12.61 3.28 -9.84
N PHE A 25 -12.50 4.40 -9.12
CA PHE A 25 -13.42 5.53 -9.33
C PHE A 25 -12.75 6.88 -9.59
N THR A 26 -11.42 7.01 -9.48
CA THR A 26 -10.75 8.30 -9.71
C THR A 26 -10.56 8.63 -11.19
N TYR A 27 -10.26 7.62 -12.01
CA TYR A 27 -9.77 7.79 -13.37
C TYR A 27 -10.74 7.24 -14.40
N ASN A 28 -11.70 8.06 -14.83
CA ASN A 28 -12.70 7.66 -15.84
C ASN A 28 -12.06 7.29 -17.18
N ASN A 29 -10.89 7.86 -17.52
CA ASN A 29 -10.16 7.52 -18.74
C ASN A 29 -9.54 6.10 -18.74
N ARG A 30 -9.55 5.40 -17.60
CA ARG A 30 -9.06 4.02 -17.48
C ARG A 30 -10.16 2.97 -17.68
N LEU A 31 -11.40 3.40 -17.90
CA LEU A 31 -12.53 2.51 -18.20
C LEU A 31 -12.55 2.19 -19.69
N LEU A 32 -12.39 0.92 -20.03
CA LEU A 32 -12.40 0.38 -21.39
C LEU A 32 -13.81 -0.09 -21.77
N ASN A 33 -14.04 -0.36 -23.05
CA ASN A 33 -15.23 -1.03 -23.57
C ASN A 33 -16.58 -0.37 -23.18
N GLY A 34 -16.60 0.94 -22.91
CA GLY A 34 -17.81 1.62 -22.45
C GLY A 34 -18.23 1.30 -21.01
N ASN A 35 -17.33 0.67 -20.22
CA ASN A 35 -17.55 0.42 -18.81
C ASN A 35 -17.82 1.74 -18.07
N SER A 36 -18.74 1.67 -17.12
CA SER A 36 -19.17 2.80 -16.31
C SER A 36 -19.73 2.31 -14.99
N TYR A 37 -19.96 3.23 -14.06
CA TYR A 37 -20.60 2.92 -12.80
C TYR A 37 -21.66 3.96 -12.43
N ILE A 38 -22.64 3.51 -11.65
CA ILE A 38 -23.66 4.32 -11.01
C ILE A 38 -23.18 4.59 -9.58
N PRO A 39 -22.99 5.86 -9.20
CA PRO A 39 -22.65 6.25 -7.83
C PRO A 39 -23.62 5.69 -6.78
N LEU A 40 -23.15 5.59 -5.54
CA LEU A 40 -23.94 5.23 -4.37
C LEU A 40 -25.11 6.20 -4.20
N ILE A 41 -24.86 7.48 -4.45
CA ILE A 41 -25.87 8.54 -4.46
C ILE A 41 -25.99 9.05 -5.91
N PRO A 42 -27.06 8.71 -6.66
CA PRO A 42 -27.13 8.95 -8.11
C PRO A 42 -26.88 10.39 -8.57
N PHE A 43 -27.22 11.37 -7.73
CA PHE A 43 -27.05 12.81 -8.03
C PHE A 43 -25.75 13.40 -7.49
N PHE A 44 -24.93 12.63 -6.77
CA PHE A 44 -23.66 13.09 -6.21
C PHE A 44 -22.60 11.98 -6.28
N ASN A 45 -21.65 12.13 -7.21
CA ASN A 45 -20.56 11.18 -7.40
C ASN A 45 -19.46 11.37 -6.35
N ALA A 46 -19.76 10.97 -5.11
CA ALA A 46 -18.83 11.03 -3.98
C ALA A 46 -17.57 10.19 -4.24
N GLU A 47 -17.68 9.13 -5.03
CA GLU A 47 -16.63 8.15 -5.29
C GLU A 47 -15.42 8.76 -5.98
N VAL A 48 -15.60 9.74 -6.87
CA VAL A 48 -14.46 10.45 -7.48
C VAL A 48 -13.67 11.21 -6.43
N TYR A 49 -14.35 11.86 -5.47
CA TYR A 49 -13.69 12.62 -4.42
C TYR A 49 -13.05 11.69 -3.37
N ILE A 50 -13.73 10.62 -2.96
CA ILE A 50 -13.18 9.62 -2.05
C ILE A 50 -12.01 8.88 -2.72
N GLY A 51 -12.12 8.58 -4.02
CA GLY A 51 -11.05 7.97 -4.81
C GLY A 51 -9.83 8.89 -4.93
N SER A 52 -10.04 10.17 -5.23
CA SER A 52 -8.96 11.17 -5.21
C SER A 52 -8.30 11.26 -3.83
N PHE A 53 -9.10 11.23 -2.75
CA PHE A 53 -8.61 11.13 -1.38
C PHE A 53 -7.79 9.86 -1.14
N GLY A 54 -8.23 8.74 -1.73
CA GLY A 54 -7.72 7.39 -1.47
C GLY A 54 -6.24 7.16 -1.74
N ASN A 55 -5.60 7.98 -2.59
CA ASN A 55 -4.15 7.94 -2.82
C ASN A 55 -3.32 8.29 -1.55
N ILE A 56 -3.94 8.79 -0.47
CA ILE A 56 -3.29 8.89 0.85
C ILE A 56 -2.77 7.53 1.37
N CYS A 57 -3.30 6.42 0.84
CA CYS A 57 -2.88 5.07 1.19
C CYS A 57 -1.37 4.85 1.04
N VAL A 58 -0.72 5.47 0.05
CA VAL A 58 0.74 5.38 -0.17
C VAL A 58 1.49 5.91 1.06
N SER A 59 1.13 7.11 1.51
CA SER A 59 1.70 7.73 2.71
C SER A 59 1.37 6.94 3.98
N MET A 60 0.17 6.36 4.09
CA MET A 60 -0.18 5.46 5.20
C MET A 60 0.72 4.22 5.23
N PHE A 61 0.93 3.54 4.09
CA PHE A 61 1.77 2.35 4.02
C PHE A 61 3.23 2.68 4.35
N LEU A 62 3.77 3.80 3.89
CA LEU A 62 5.12 4.26 4.23
C LEU A 62 5.25 4.60 5.71
N PHE A 63 4.29 5.33 6.29
CA PHE A 63 4.28 5.63 7.72
C PHE A 63 4.26 4.36 8.56
N LEU A 64 3.35 3.43 8.26
CA LEU A 64 3.24 2.16 8.97
C LEU A 64 4.50 1.30 8.81
N SER A 65 5.18 1.41 7.66
CA SER A 65 6.43 0.71 7.39
C SER A 65 7.57 1.28 8.22
N GLY A 66 7.76 2.61 8.27
CA GLY A 66 8.75 3.25 9.14
C GLY A 66 8.50 2.95 10.62
N TYR A 67 7.24 3.06 11.05
CA TYR A 67 6.82 2.75 12.42
C TYR A 67 7.11 1.29 12.80
N GLY A 68 6.70 0.34 11.94
CA GLY A 68 6.89 -1.08 12.17
C GLY A 68 8.35 -1.53 12.07
N MET A 69 9.12 -0.93 11.15
CA MET A 69 10.56 -1.18 10.99
C MET A 69 11.32 -0.78 12.25
N PHE A 70 11.07 0.41 12.79
CA PHE A 70 11.70 0.91 14.01
C PHE A 70 11.44 -0.02 15.21
N LEU A 71 10.17 -0.30 15.50
CA LEU A 71 9.81 -1.18 16.62
C LEU A 71 10.29 -2.63 16.43
N GLY A 72 10.27 -3.13 15.20
CA GLY A 72 10.76 -4.47 14.89
C GLY A 72 12.27 -4.58 15.03
N TYR A 73 13.02 -3.53 14.66
CA TYR A 73 14.47 -3.49 14.82
C TYR A 73 14.88 -3.46 16.30
N LEU A 74 14.20 -2.65 17.14
CA LEU A 74 14.47 -2.61 18.58
C LEU A 74 14.28 -3.96 19.30
N ARG A 75 13.48 -4.87 18.72
CA ARG A 75 13.25 -6.23 19.24
C ARG A 75 14.16 -7.27 18.60
N SER A 76 15.02 -6.86 17.66
CA SER A 76 15.88 -7.75 16.89
C SER A 76 17.32 -7.66 17.40
N GLU A 77 18.00 -8.80 17.46
CA GLU A 77 19.44 -8.86 17.76
C GLU A 77 20.31 -8.66 16.51
N LYS A 78 19.70 -8.43 15.35
CA LYS A 78 20.40 -8.30 14.06
C LYS A 78 21.01 -6.92 13.93
N LYS A 79 22.19 -6.85 13.29
CA LYS A 79 22.77 -5.59 12.82
C LYS A 79 21.80 -4.87 11.87
N LEU A 80 21.76 -3.55 11.96
CA LEU A 80 20.86 -2.65 11.20
C LEU A 80 20.75 -3.01 9.71
N LEU A 81 21.88 -3.10 9.00
CA LEU A 81 21.87 -3.42 7.57
C LEU A 81 21.34 -4.84 7.29
N LYS A 82 21.70 -5.83 8.12
CA LYS A 82 21.22 -7.21 7.99
C LYS A 82 19.70 -7.28 8.18
N TYR A 83 19.17 -6.51 9.14
CA TYR A 83 17.74 -6.38 9.35
C TYR A 83 17.02 -5.79 8.12
N SER A 84 17.54 -4.70 7.55
CA SER A 84 16.99 -4.10 6.32
C SER A 84 17.00 -5.06 5.13
N ILE A 85 18.12 -5.74 4.88
CA ILE A 85 18.26 -6.68 3.76
C ILE A 85 17.24 -7.82 3.88
N GLU A 86 17.02 -8.35 5.08
CA GLU A 86 16.04 -9.42 5.30
C GLU A 86 14.60 -8.96 5.04
N LYS A 87 14.28 -7.71 5.39
CA LYS A 87 12.96 -7.13 5.11
C LYS A 87 12.73 -6.97 3.60
N VAL A 88 13.75 -6.51 2.87
CA VAL A 88 13.72 -6.43 1.41
C VAL A 88 13.63 -7.81 0.77
N LYS A 89 14.38 -8.80 1.27
CA LYS A 89 14.29 -10.18 0.79
C LYS A 89 12.87 -10.72 0.91
N ASN A 90 12.24 -10.57 2.08
CA ASN A 90 10.87 -11.05 2.30
C ASN A 90 9.85 -10.34 1.41
N PHE A 91 10.05 -9.03 1.17
CA PHE A 91 9.25 -8.25 0.23
C PHE A 91 9.38 -8.80 -1.19
N TYR A 92 10.61 -9.02 -1.68
CA TYR A 92 10.85 -9.56 -3.02
C TYR A 92 10.35 -10.99 -3.19
N LEU A 93 10.46 -11.85 -2.18
CA LEU A 93 9.92 -13.22 -2.27
C LEU A 93 8.41 -13.21 -2.54
N THR A 94 7.68 -12.31 -1.87
CA THR A 94 6.25 -12.15 -2.13
C THR A 94 6.03 -11.50 -3.49
N TYR A 95 6.74 -10.42 -3.83
CA TYR A 95 6.63 -9.77 -5.14
C TYR A 95 6.85 -10.76 -6.29
N TRP A 96 7.94 -11.54 -6.26
CA TRP A 96 8.28 -12.52 -7.28
C TRP A 96 7.28 -13.67 -7.37
N LEU A 97 6.68 -14.09 -6.25
CA LEU A 97 5.60 -15.08 -6.29
C LEU A 97 4.45 -14.59 -7.16
N TYR A 98 3.96 -13.37 -6.94
CA TYR A 98 2.86 -12.81 -7.72
C TYR A 98 3.30 -12.44 -9.14
N PHE A 99 4.53 -11.97 -9.32
CA PHE A 99 5.14 -11.70 -10.62
C PHE A 99 5.13 -12.96 -11.50
N LEU A 100 5.66 -14.08 -10.99
CA LEU A 100 5.77 -15.33 -11.73
C LEU A 100 4.42 -16.03 -11.98
N ILE A 101 3.34 -15.56 -11.35
CA ILE A 101 1.98 -16.05 -11.62
C ILE A 101 1.29 -15.15 -12.65
N PHE A 102 1.17 -13.86 -12.36
CA PHE A 102 0.35 -12.95 -13.16
C PHE A 102 1.04 -12.53 -14.48
N ILE A 103 2.36 -12.37 -14.51
CA ILE A 103 3.03 -11.93 -15.74
C ILE A 103 2.96 -13.00 -16.85
N PRO A 104 3.24 -14.29 -16.58
CA PRO A 104 3.01 -15.32 -17.60
C PRO A 104 1.56 -15.39 -18.07
N ILE A 105 0.58 -15.25 -17.18
CA ILE A 105 -0.85 -15.19 -17.56
C ILE A 105 -1.08 -14.03 -18.54
N GLY A 106 -0.54 -12.85 -18.26
CA GLY A 106 -0.61 -11.69 -19.15
C GLY A 106 0.00 -11.95 -20.53
N ILE A 107 1.18 -12.57 -20.58
CA ILE A 107 1.88 -12.88 -21.84
C ILE A 107 1.08 -13.88 -22.70
N PHE A 108 0.51 -14.92 -22.10
CA PHE A 108 -0.17 -15.99 -22.84
C PHE A 108 -1.64 -15.67 -23.17
N PHE A 109 -2.38 -15.08 -22.24
CA PHE A 109 -3.83 -14.90 -22.37
C PHE A 109 -4.25 -13.46 -22.70
N PHE A 110 -3.42 -12.46 -22.41
CA PHE A 110 -3.75 -11.04 -22.59
C PHE A 110 -2.70 -10.26 -23.42
N PRO A 111 -2.17 -10.80 -24.54
CA PRO A 111 -1.05 -10.18 -25.26
C PRO A 111 -1.39 -8.84 -25.93
N LYS A 112 -2.68 -8.53 -26.12
CA LYS A 112 -3.17 -7.31 -26.79
C LYS A 112 -3.48 -6.15 -25.85
N VAL A 113 -3.21 -6.29 -24.56
CA VAL A 113 -3.40 -5.21 -23.59
C VAL A 113 -2.33 -4.15 -23.82
N ASN A 114 -2.74 -2.91 -24.07
CA ASN A 114 -1.82 -1.79 -24.28
C ASN A 114 -1.41 -1.13 -22.95
N ILE A 115 -0.28 -0.43 -22.98
CA ILE A 115 0.06 0.57 -21.97
C ILE A 115 -0.89 1.76 -22.17
N TRP A 116 -1.38 2.34 -21.07
CA TRP A 116 -2.32 3.46 -21.10
C TRP A 116 -1.81 4.57 -22.02
N ASP A 117 -2.70 5.11 -22.85
CA ASP A 117 -2.41 6.21 -23.77
C ASP A 117 -1.24 5.95 -24.74
N SER A 118 -0.93 4.67 -25.01
CA SER A 118 0.15 4.22 -25.90
C SER A 118 -0.30 3.06 -26.80
N GLU A 119 0.28 2.97 -28.00
CA GLU A 119 0.14 1.78 -28.87
C GLU A 119 1.04 0.62 -28.44
N GLN A 120 1.89 0.82 -27.43
CA GLN A 120 2.80 -0.22 -26.96
C GLN A 120 2.07 -1.31 -26.18
N LEU A 121 2.35 -2.56 -26.54
CA LEU A 121 1.84 -3.73 -25.83
C LEU A 121 2.45 -3.82 -24.43
N ARG A 122 1.61 -4.09 -23.43
CA ARG A 122 1.99 -4.22 -22.04
C ARG A 122 2.89 -5.44 -21.81
N TYR A 123 2.51 -6.61 -22.33
CA TYR A 123 3.19 -7.89 -22.05
C TYR A 123 4.17 -8.30 -23.15
N LEU A 124 5.09 -7.39 -23.51
CA LEU A 124 6.16 -7.69 -24.47
C LEU A 124 7.16 -8.70 -23.87
N PRO A 125 7.42 -9.85 -24.53
CA PRO A 125 8.33 -10.88 -24.05
C PRO A 125 9.79 -10.55 -24.41
N GLN A 126 10.27 -9.38 -23.99
CA GLN A 126 11.66 -8.96 -24.20
C GLN A 126 12.48 -9.18 -22.93
N PRO A 127 13.67 -9.81 -22.98
CA PRO A 127 14.47 -10.10 -21.79
C PRO A 127 14.82 -8.87 -20.96
N ARG A 128 15.12 -7.73 -21.61
CA ARG A 128 15.40 -6.47 -20.94
C ARG A 128 14.20 -5.96 -20.13
N ILE A 129 13.04 -5.87 -20.77
CA ILE A 129 11.79 -5.43 -20.12
C ILE A 129 11.46 -6.38 -18.96
N PHE A 130 11.57 -7.69 -19.19
CA PHE A 130 11.34 -8.68 -18.14
C PHE A 130 12.24 -8.45 -16.91
N LEU A 131 13.55 -8.27 -17.11
CA LEU A 131 14.50 -8.03 -16.02
C LEU A 131 14.24 -6.71 -15.29
N GLU A 132 13.94 -5.63 -16.03
CA GLU A 132 13.62 -4.33 -15.45
C GLU A 132 12.37 -4.41 -14.56
N ASN A 133 11.33 -5.14 -14.97
CA ASN A 133 10.14 -5.34 -14.12
C ASN A 133 10.39 -6.36 -13.01
N PHE A 134 11.21 -7.39 -13.25
CA PHE A 134 11.53 -8.40 -12.23
C PHE A 134 12.27 -7.83 -11.04
N VAL A 135 13.15 -6.84 -11.26
CA VAL A 135 13.80 -6.06 -10.20
C VAL A 135 12.89 -4.94 -9.69
N GLY A 136 11.82 -4.60 -10.43
CA GLY A 136 10.93 -3.48 -10.10
C GLY A 136 11.53 -2.12 -10.38
N TRP A 137 12.55 -2.05 -11.25
CA TRP A 137 13.04 -0.79 -11.81
C TRP A 137 11.97 -0.16 -12.70
N SER A 138 11.37 -0.96 -13.59
CA SER A 138 10.25 -0.56 -14.45
C SER A 138 8.93 -1.17 -13.97
N SER A 139 7.82 -0.49 -14.24
CA SER A 139 6.46 -0.93 -13.95
C SER A 139 5.60 -1.13 -15.21
N THR A 140 6.23 -1.31 -16.38
CA THR A 140 5.50 -1.52 -17.65
C THR A 140 4.47 -2.66 -17.59
N TYR A 141 4.80 -3.82 -16.99
CA TYR A 141 3.88 -4.96 -16.89
C TYR A 141 2.69 -4.73 -15.96
N ASN A 142 2.86 -3.86 -14.96
CA ASN A 142 1.80 -3.44 -14.07
C ASN A 142 2.14 -2.04 -13.54
N GLY A 143 1.45 -1.03 -14.06
CA GLY A 143 1.79 0.37 -13.78
C GLY A 143 1.72 0.70 -12.29
N GLU A 144 0.81 0.04 -11.56
CA GLU A 144 0.62 0.26 -10.13
C GLU A 144 1.76 -0.31 -9.28
N TRP A 145 2.69 -1.09 -9.84
CA TRP A 145 3.87 -1.62 -9.17
C TRP A 145 5.05 -0.64 -9.07
N TRP A 146 4.90 0.60 -9.56
CA TRP A 146 5.92 1.67 -9.45
C TRP A 146 6.50 1.83 -8.04
N PHE A 147 5.69 1.55 -7.00
CA PHE A 147 6.06 1.67 -5.61
C PHE A 147 7.15 0.67 -5.14
N VAL A 148 7.38 -0.43 -5.86
CA VAL A 148 8.41 -1.44 -5.50
C VAL A 148 9.78 -0.77 -5.32
N TRP A 149 10.21 0.01 -6.29
CA TRP A 149 11.50 0.69 -6.25
C TRP A 149 11.58 1.67 -5.07
N THR A 150 10.56 2.53 -4.93
CA THR A 150 10.45 3.50 -3.83
C THR A 150 10.56 2.82 -2.45
N PHE A 151 9.89 1.69 -2.29
CA PHE A 151 9.87 0.95 -1.03
C PHE A 151 11.22 0.30 -0.71
N VAL A 152 11.85 -0.33 -1.70
CA VAL A 152 13.16 -0.99 -1.54
C VAL A 152 14.23 0.02 -1.15
N ILE A 153 14.28 1.17 -1.83
CA ILE A 153 15.23 2.25 -1.50
C ILE A 153 14.98 2.79 -0.09
N SER A 154 13.71 2.96 0.29
CA SER A 154 13.35 3.42 1.63
C SER A 154 13.85 2.47 2.73
N ILE A 155 13.80 1.15 2.51
CA ILE A 155 14.27 0.18 3.51
C ILE A 155 15.78 0.03 3.51
N LEU A 156 16.44 -0.02 2.35
CA LEU A 156 17.88 -0.29 2.27
C LEU A 156 18.73 0.93 2.63
N PHE A 157 18.29 2.12 2.24
CA PHE A 157 19.09 3.34 2.41
C PHE A 157 18.53 4.26 3.49
N LEU A 158 17.23 4.61 3.40
CA LEU A 158 16.66 5.60 4.30
C LEU A 158 16.49 5.08 5.73
N PHE A 159 16.10 3.81 5.90
CA PHE A 159 15.96 3.25 7.24
C PHE A 159 17.29 3.24 8.01
N PRO A 160 18.41 2.71 7.47
CA PRO A 160 19.69 2.81 8.16
C PRO A 160 20.13 4.25 8.45
N LEU A 161 19.96 5.15 7.48
CA LEU A 161 20.25 6.58 7.65
C LEU A 161 19.46 7.18 8.83
N TYR A 162 18.15 6.99 8.86
CA TYR A 162 17.31 7.54 9.92
C TYR A 162 17.58 6.89 11.27
N MET A 163 17.92 5.61 11.34
CA MET A 163 18.30 4.98 12.60
C MET A 163 19.56 5.62 13.20
N ILE A 164 20.60 5.84 12.39
CA ILE A 164 21.84 6.53 12.82
C ILE A 164 21.52 7.94 13.34
N LEU A 165 20.59 8.64 12.68
CA LEU A 165 20.17 9.99 13.08
C LEU A 165 19.30 9.99 14.34
N VAL A 166 18.34 9.07 14.48
CA VAL A 166 17.48 8.94 15.67
C VAL A 166 18.30 8.72 16.93
N ASP A 167 19.34 7.89 16.85
CA ASP A 167 20.20 7.56 18.00
C ASP A 167 21.02 8.78 18.47
N ARG A 168 21.30 9.73 17.57
CA ARG A 168 21.94 11.01 17.90
C ARG A 168 20.92 12.03 18.41
N ASN A 169 19.93 12.35 17.57
CA ASN A 169 18.87 13.30 17.88
C ASN A 169 17.69 13.12 16.92
N ILE A 170 16.50 12.91 17.47
CA ILE A 170 15.27 12.75 16.69
C ILE A 170 14.94 13.96 15.79
N THR A 171 15.34 15.17 16.18
CA THR A 171 15.10 16.38 15.37
C THR A 171 15.93 16.39 14.08
N LEU A 172 17.08 15.71 14.05
CA LEU A 172 17.88 15.56 12.84
C LEU A 172 17.15 14.73 11.77
N VAL A 173 16.37 13.74 12.18
CA VAL A 173 15.54 12.96 11.24
C VAL A 173 14.51 13.87 10.58
N ALA A 174 13.83 14.71 11.37
CA ALA A 174 12.86 15.66 10.83
C ALA A 174 13.54 16.66 9.89
N PHE A 175 14.69 17.23 10.28
CA PHE A 175 15.43 18.18 9.46
C PHE A 175 15.90 17.57 8.13
N VAL A 176 16.56 16.41 8.17
CA VAL A 176 17.02 15.71 6.96
C VAL A 176 15.86 15.30 6.07
N SER A 177 14.77 14.82 6.67
CA SER A 177 13.54 14.48 5.93
C SER A 177 12.94 15.69 5.21
N ILE A 178 12.79 16.82 5.90
CA ILE A 178 12.24 18.05 5.29
C ILE A 178 13.18 18.60 4.22
N PHE A 179 14.49 18.53 4.45
CA PHE A 179 15.49 18.94 3.46
C PHE A 179 15.41 18.09 2.19
N LEU A 180 15.38 16.76 2.30
CA LEU A 180 15.21 15.88 1.13
C LEU A 180 13.89 16.18 0.40
N TRP A 181 12.80 16.34 1.14
CA TRP A 181 11.50 16.67 0.55
C TRP A 181 11.46 18.05 -0.12
N SER A 182 12.20 19.06 0.36
CA SER A 182 12.25 20.35 -0.33
C SER A 182 12.97 20.25 -1.69
N LEU A 183 13.94 19.34 -1.81
CA LEU A 183 14.61 19.01 -3.08
C LEU A 183 13.71 18.24 -4.05
N SER A 184 12.61 17.63 -3.59
CA SER A 184 11.70 16.87 -4.45
C SER A 184 10.70 17.72 -5.24
N SER A 185 10.84 19.05 -5.23
CA SER A 185 9.87 19.97 -5.85
C SER A 185 9.71 19.77 -7.37
N GLN A 186 10.76 19.32 -8.05
CA GLN A 186 10.78 19.02 -9.49
C GLN A 186 10.77 17.51 -9.80
N VAL A 187 10.70 16.66 -8.77
CA VAL A 187 10.77 15.20 -8.93
C VAL A 187 9.37 14.66 -9.15
N ASN A 188 9.19 13.84 -10.19
CA ASN A 188 7.97 13.08 -10.37
C ASN A 188 7.85 12.02 -9.24
N PRO A 189 6.80 12.07 -8.39
CA PRO A 189 6.67 11.17 -7.25
C PRO A 189 6.49 9.70 -7.64
N TYR A 190 6.14 9.40 -8.90
CA TYR A 190 5.87 8.04 -9.39
C TYR A 190 7.04 7.42 -10.16
N GLU A 191 8.19 8.10 -10.22
CA GLU A 191 9.40 7.65 -10.91
C GLU A 191 10.51 7.23 -9.93
N HIS A 192 11.69 6.88 -10.46
CA HIS A 192 12.80 6.31 -9.68
C HIS A 192 13.28 7.18 -8.51
N LEU A 193 13.20 8.52 -8.63
CA LEU A 193 13.56 9.46 -7.56
C LEU A 193 12.38 9.82 -6.63
N GLY A 194 11.18 9.28 -6.89
CA GLY A 194 9.98 9.54 -6.11
C GLY A 194 10.12 9.21 -4.63
N PHE A 195 11.08 8.35 -4.24
CA PHE A 195 11.37 8.09 -2.82
C PHE A 195 11.75 9.34 -2.04
N ILE A 196 12.40 10.33 -2.67
CA ILE A 196 12.77 11.60 -2.03
C ILE A 196 11.51 12.39 -1.64
N TYR A 197 10.47 12.31 -2.48
CA TYR A 197 9.17 12.92 -2.24
C TYR A 197 8.40 12.22 -1.12
N TRP A 198 8.36 10.89 -1.14
CA TRP A 198 7.50 10.12 -0.26
C TRP A 198 8.10 9.81 1.12
N GLN A 199 9.41 9.90 1.28
CA GLN A 199 10.08 9.53 2.53
C GLN A 199 9.64 10.28 3.80
N PRO A 200 9.08 11.52 3.78
CA PRO A 200 8.66 12.16 5.01
C PRO A 200 7.63 11.35 5.79
N SER A 201 6.73 10.65 5.09
CA SER A 201 5.77 9.73 5.70
C SER A 201 6.49 8.58 6.42
N PHE A 202 7.53 8.02 5.81
CA PHE A 202 8.35 6.96 6.39
C PHE A 202 9.15 7.45 7.62
N ALA A 203 9.82 8.61 7.50
CA ALA A 203 10.55 9.24 8.59
C ALA A 203 9.63 9.58 9.77
N LEU A 204 8.44 10.11 9.51
CA LEU A 204 7.46 10.41 10.54
C LEU A 204 6.95 9.15 11.25
N GLY A 205 6.82 8.03 10.53
CA GLY A 205 6.56 6.72 11.13
C GLY A 205 7.58 6.34 12.19
N ILE A 206 8.87 6.52 11.89
CA ILE A 206 9.98 6.29 12.85
C ILE A 206 9.89 7.24 14.04
N ILE A 207 9.69 8.55 13.79
CA ILE A 207 9.58 9.58 14.82
C ILE A 207 8.42 9.27 15.77
N CYS A 208 7.23 9.00 15.22
CA CYS A 208 6.04 8.65 16.00
C CYS A 208 6.22 7.36 16.80
N ALA A 209 6.98 6.38 16.29
CA ALA A 209 7.31 5.18 17.04
C ALA A 209 8.25 5.48 18.22
N LYS A 210 9.32 6.24 17.99
CA LYS A 210 10.28 6.66 19.04
C LYS A 210 9.61 7.48 20.15
N LEU A 211 8.74 8.42 19.78
CA LEU A 211 7.99 9.29 20.71
C LEU A 211 6.78 8.61 21.33
N LYS A 212 6.47 7.36 20.94
CA LYS A 212 5.28 6.62 21.36
C LYS A 212 3.99 7.45 21.15
N PHE A 213 3.88 8.12 19.99
CA PHE A 213 2.84 9.10 19.66
C PHE A 213 1.42 8.59 19.97
N PHE A 214 1.07 7.37 19.56
CA PHE A 214 -0.25 6.78 19.80
C PHE A 214 -0.59 6.51 21.28
N SER A 215 0.38 6.67 22.19
CA SER A 215 0.19 6.59 23.64
C SER A 215 0.41 7.92 24.37
N SER A 216 0.63 9.01 23.63
CA SER A 216 0.85 10.35 24.16
C SER A 216 -0.41 10.93 24.84
N TYR A 217 -0.22 11.99 25.63
CA TYR A 217 -1.32 12.70 26.30
C TYR A 217 -2.35 13.24 25.31
N LEU A 218 -1.92 13.79 24.17
CA LEU A 218 -2.79 14.26 23.10
C LEU A 218 -3.79 13.18 22.64
N ILE A 219 -3.30 11.96 22.43
CA ILE A 219 -4.15 10.84 21.99
C ILE A 219 -5.09 10.37 23.11
N LYS A 220 -4.64 10.41 24.37
CA LYS A 220 -5.50 10.11 25.52
C LYS A 220 -6.62 11.14 25.68
N ASP A 221 -6.38 12.40 25.31
CA ASP A 221 -7.42 13.43 25.33
C ASP A 221 -8.43 13.23 24.19
N PHE A 222 -7.97 12.82 23.00
CA PHE A 222 -8.89 12.42 21.92
C PHE A 222 -9.73 11.18 22.28
N ASP A 223 -9.20 10.25 23.08
CA ASP A 223 -9.97 9.09 23.55
C ASP A 223 -11.21 9.49 24.40
N LYS A 224 -11.22 10.70 25.00
CA LYS A 224 -12.35 11.24 25.78
C LYS A 224 -13.43 11.89 24.91
N THR A 225 -13.15 12.13 23.62
CA THR A 225 -14.07 12.81 22.72
C THR A 225 -15.18 11.87 22.23
N GLY A 226 -16.39 12.39 22.08
CA GLY A 226 -17.53 11.62 21.57
C GLY A 226 -17.35 11.18 20.10
N TRP A 227 -18.12 10.17 19.68
CA TRP A 227 -18.01 9.56 18.35
C TRP A 227 -18.16 10.57 17.18
N ILE A 228 -18.98 11.61 17.35
CA ILE A 228 -19.17 12.70 16.37
C ILE A 228 -17.84 13.38 16.04
N TRP A 229 -16.98 13.61 17.05
CA TRP A 229 -15.70 14.28 16.85
C TRP A 229 -14.72 13.44 16.05
N ILE A 230 -14.80 12.11 16.12
CA ILE A 230 -13.97 11.22 15.31
C ILE A 230 -14.29 11.42 13.82
N PHE A 231 -15.57 11.47 13.46
CA PHE A 231 -15.98 11.73 12.08
C PHE A 231 -15.69 13.18 11.65
N ALA A 232 -15.81 14.16 12.55
CA ALA A 232 -15.42 15.53 12.27
C ALA A 232 -13.92 15.66 11.98
N TRP A 233 -13.05 14.94 12.70
CA TRP A 233 -11.62 14.89 12.43
C TRP A 233 -11.28 14.22 11.10
N LEU A 234 -11.99 13.14 10.74
CA LEU A 234 -11.84 12.51 9.42
C LEU A 234 -12.25 13.47 8.30
N LEU A 235 -13.36 14.19 8.47
CA LEU A 235 -13.80 15.21 7.53
C LEU A 235 -12.80 16.36 7.43
N LEU A 236 -12.21 16.79 8.56
CA LEU A 236 -11.15 17.79 8.56
C LEU A 236 -9.92 17.31 7.79
N CYS A 237 -9.48 16.07 8.00
CA CYS A 237 -8.37 15.48 7.24
C CYS A 237 -8.65 15.49 5.73
N PHE A 238 -9.89 15.16 5.35
CA PHE A 238 -10.35 15.23 3.96
C PHE A 238 -10.26 16.67 3.41
N ILE A 239 -10.86 17.65 4.10
CA ILE A 239 -10.87 19.06 3.68
C ILE A 239 -9.44 19.63 3.58
N LEU A 240 -8.59 19.36 4.57
CA LEU A 240 -7.20 19.84 4.59
C LEU A 240 -6.43 19.32 3.38
N ARG A 241 -6.59 18.04 3.04
CA ARG A 241 -5.90 17.44 1.89
C ARG A 241 -6.31 18.11 0.57
N PHE A 242 -7.60 18.40 0.38
CA PHE A 242 -8.07 19.10 -0.83
C PHE A 242 -7.59 20.56 -0.88
N LYS A 243 -7.54 21.26 0.26
CA LYS A 243 -7.09 22.66 0.31
C LYS A 243 -5.58 22.85 0.12
N PHE A 244 -4.76 21.97 0.70
CA PHE A 244 -3.30 22.13 0.74
C PHE A 244 -2.56 21.44 -0.43
N GLY A 245 -3.22 21.23 -1.57
CA GLY A 245 -2.54 20.75 -2.78
C GLY A 245 -2.32 19.23 -2.84
N GLY A 246 -3.25 18.45 -2.29
CA GLY A 246 -3.30 17.00 -2.47
C GLY A 246 -2.24 16.25 -1.67
N HIS A 247 -1.50 15.36 -2.32
CA HIS A 247 -0.64 14.36 -1.67
C HIS A 247 0.66 14.93 -1.06
N ARG A 248 1.01 16.18 -1.36
CA ARG A 248 2.29 16.82 -0.98
C ARG A 248 2.53 16.93 0.52
N TYR A 249 1.46 17.09 1.29
CA TYR A 249 1.52 17.24 2.75
C TYR A 249 0.85 16.06 3.47
N ASP A 250 0.60 14.94 2.79
CA ASP A 250 -0.05 13.76 3.37
C ASP A 250 0.68 13.26 4.62
N PHE A 251 2.01 13.41 4.68
CA PHE A 251 2.80 13.01 5.84
C PHE A 251 2.33 13.68 7.15
N ILE A 252 1.80 14.92 7.12
CA ILE A 252 1.28 15.60 8.30
C ILE A 252 -0.09 15.04 8.71
N ILE A 253 -0.93 14.70 7.72
CA ILE A 253 -2.32 14.27 7.89
C ILE A 253 -2.38 12.80 8.35
N VAL A 254 -1.48 11.95 7.83
CA VAL A 254 -1.51 10.50 7.99
C VAL A 254 -1.53 10.00 9.44
N PRO A 255 -0.72 10.49 10.40
CA PRO A 255 -0.76 9.99 11.78
C PRO A 255 -2.14 10.16 12.44
N PHE A 256 -2.78 11.32 12.20
CA PHE A 256 -4.11 11.61 12.70
C PHE A 256 -5.16 10.79 11.96
N PHE A 257 -5.07 10.73 10.63
CA PHE A 257 -5.99 9.94 9.82
C PHE A 257 -5.95 8.45 10.20
N ILE A 258 -4.78 7.86 10.43
CA ILE A 258 -4.62 6.49 10.92
C ILE A 258 -5.33 6.32 12.26
N TYR A 259 -5.10 7.21 13.22
CA TYR A 259 -5.72 7.11 14.54
C TYR A 259 -7.25 7.19 14.46
N PHE A 260 -7.79 8.23 13.82
CA PHE A 260 -9.24 8.43 13.73
C PHE A 260 -9.93 7.38 12.87
N SER A 261 -9.29 6.89 11.80
CA SER A 261 -9.86 5.83 10.97
C SER A 261 -9.93 4.49 11.71
N CYS A 262 -8.90 4.12 12.50
CA CYS A 262 -8.96 2.92 13.33
C CYS A 262 -10.09 3.00 14.36
N ARG A 263 -10.30 4.19 14.97
CA ARG A 263 -11.41 4.45 15.91
C ARG A 263 -12.77 4.37 15.21
N ALA A 264 -12.92 4.95 14.03
CA ALA A 264 -14.15 4.88 13.25
C ALA A 264 -14.50 3.42 12.88
N VAL A 265 -13.51 2.65 12.43
CA VAL A 265 -13.68 1.21 12.14
C VAL A 265 -14.14 0.43 13.38
N ALA A 266 -13.59 0.75 14.56
CA ALA A 266 -14.00 0.13 15.82
C ALA A 266 -15.45 0.49 16.21
N ILE A 267 -15.85 1.75 16.05
CA ILE A 267 -17.23 2.20 16.30
C ILE A 267 -18.22 1.49 15.37
N LEU A 268 -17.86 1.32 14.10
CA LEU A 268 -18.66 0.59 13.11
C LEU A 268 -18.62 -0.93 13.30
N SER A 269 -17.91 -1.44 14.30
CA SER A 269 -17.75 -2.89 14.56
C SER A 269 -17.13 -3.67 13.38
N LEU A 270 -16.33 -2.99 12.54
CA LEU A 270 -15.69 -3.57 11.36
C LEU A 270 -14.23 -4.00 11.59
N SER A 271 -13.72 -3.87 12.82
CA SER A 271 -12.30 -4.13 13.16
C SER A 271 -11.79 -5.47 12.66
N LYS A 272 -12.54 -6.57 12.87
CA LYS A 272 -12.11 -7.92 12.44
C LYS A 272 -11.96 -8.01 10.92
N LEU A 273 -12.97 -7.51 10.18
CA LEU A 273 -12.99 -7.55 8.72
C LEU A 273 -11.86 -6.70 8.13
N ILE A 274 -11.74 -5.46 8.58
CA ILE A 274 -10.72 -4.52 8.08
C ILE A 274 -9.31 -4.98 8.47
N ALA A 275 -9.12 -5.51 9.69
CA ALA A 275 -7.85 -6.11 10.09
C ALA A 275 -7.48 -7.32 9.21
N TYR A 276 -8.46 -8.13 8.81
CA TYR A 276 -8.25 -9.27 7.93
C TYR A 276 -7.76 -8.83 6.54
N LEU A 277 -8.41 -7.82 5.94
CA LEU A 277 -7.93 -7.22 4.68
C LEU A 277 -6.52 -6.64 4.84
N GLY A 278 -6.25 -5.97 5.95
CA GLY A 278 -4.94 -5.39 6.23
C GLY A 278 -3.82 -6.40 6.46
N LYS A 279 -4.13 -7.61 6.93
CA LYS A 279 -3.16 -8.72 7.00
C LYS A 279 -2.65 -9.07 5.59
N TYR A 280 -3.52 -8.99 4.59
CA TYR A 280 -3.26 -9.34 3.20
C TYR A 280 -3.01 -8.13 2.29
N SER A 281 -2.77 -6.94 2.86
CA SER A 281 -2.71 -5.70 2.08
C SER A 281 -1.68 -5.71 0.96
N PHE A 282 -0.49 -6.31 1.19
CA PHE A 282 0.56 -6.33 0.17
C PHE A 282 0.22 -7.25 -1.01
N PRO A 283 -0.15 -8.53 -0.80
CA PRO A 283 -0.75 -9.35 -1.85
C PRO A 283 -1.93 -8.71 -2.58
N LEU A 284 -2.87 -8.11 -1.84
CA LEU A 284 -4.04 -7.44 -2.44
C LEU A 284 -3.63 -6.28 -3.37
N TRP A 285 -2.62 -5.49 -2.97
CA TRP A 285 -2.03 -4.48 -3.86
C TRP A 285 -1.37 -5.09 -5.09
N LEU A 286 -0.69 -6.23 -4.96
CA LEU A 286 -0.07 -6.89 -6.12
C LEU A 286 -1.11 -7.36 -7.14
N THR A 287 -2.32 -7.73 -6.71
CA THR A 287 -3.31 -8.38 -7.59
C THR A 287 -4.36 -7.46 -8.20
N HIS A 288 -4.79 -6.40 -7.49
CA HIS A 288 -6.03 -5.69 -7.83
C HIS A 288 -6.08 -5.09 -9.25
N SER A 289 -4.97 -4.53 -9.74
CA SER A 289 -4.93 -3.88 -11.06
C SER A 289 -5.11 -4.86 -12.20
N PHE A 290 -4.75 -6.14 -12.03
CA PHE A 290 -5.08 -7.17 -13.01
C PHE A 290 -6.59 -7.36 -13.15
N PHE A 291 -7.35 -7.26 -12.06
CA PHE A 291 -8.80 -7.39 -12.11
C PHE A 291 -9.48 -6.10 -12.59
N CYS A 292 -9.13 -4.94 -12.02
CA CYS A 292 -9.85 -3.71 -12.35
C CYS A 292 -9.37 -3.01 -13.62
N TYR A 293 -8.22 -3.37 -14.18
CA TYR A 293 -7.68 -2.73 -15.38
C TYR A 293 -7.31 -3.68 -16.52
N TYR A 294 -6.61 -4.78 -16.25
CA TYR A 294 -5.90 -5.49 -17.33
C TYR A 294 -6.62 -6.72 -17.89
N TYR A 295 -7.19 -7.57 -17.03
CA TYR A 295 -7.68 -8.90 -17.40
C TYR A 295 -9.20 -9.02 -17.35
N PHE A 296 -9.82 -8.45 -16.30
CA PHE A 296 -11.21 -8.75 -15.97
C PHE A 296 -12.05 -7.50 -15.68
N GLN A 297 -11.71 -6.36 -16.29
CA GLN A 297 -12.39 -5.10 -16.04
C GLN A 297 -13.91 -5.20 -16.34
N ASP A 298 -14.29 -5.79 -17.47
CA ASP A 298 -15.70 -5.96 -17.85
C ASP A 298 -16.49 -6.76 -16.78
N ILE A 299 -15.85 -7.76 -16.16
CA ILE A 299 -16.47 -8.56 -15.08
C ILE A 299 -16.63 -7.70 -13.82
N VAL A 300 -15.58 -6.97 -13.43
CA VAL A 300 -15.59 -6.13 -12.23
C VAL A 300 -16.64 -5.01 -12.32
N TYR A 301 -16.84 -4.43 -13.50
CA TYR A 301 -17.81 -3.34 -13.73
C TYR A 301 -19.21 -3.81 -14.14
N CYS A 302 -19.40 -5.11 -14.40
CA CYS A 302 -20.71 -5.70 -14.76
C CYS A 302 -21.87 -5.30 -13.81
N PRO A 303 -21.69 -5.23 -12.47
CA PRO A 303 -22.77 -4.83 -11.56
C PRO A 303 -23.25 -3.39 -11.71
N LYS A 304 -22.45 -2.52 -12.35
CA LYS A 304 -22.62 -1.06 -12.51
C LYS A 304 -22.70 -0.26 -11.22
N TRP A 305 -23.30 -0.73 -10.13
CA TRP A 305 -23.42 0.03 -8.89
C TRP A 305 -22.10 0.06 -8.10
N SER A 306 -21.63 1.25 -7.72
CA SER A 306 -20.28 1.46 -7.16
C SER A 306 -19.94 0.57 -5.95
N PRO A 307 -20.82 0.33 -4.95
CA PRO A 307 -20.48 -0.53 -3.83
C PRO A 307 -20.35 -2.00 -4.24
N CYS A 308 -21.18 -2.46 -5.19
CA CYS A 308 -21.07 -3.82 -5.73
C CYS A 308 -19.77 -4.03 -6.49
N ILE A 309 -19.33 -3.03 -7.28
CA ILE A 309 -18.04 -3.07 -8.00
C ILE A 309 -16.89 -3.17 -6.99
N PHE A 310 -16.91 -2.36 -5.92
CA PHE A 310 -15.90 -2.42 -4.86
C PHE A 310 -15.87 -3.77 -4.15
N ILE A 311 -17.04 -4.32 -3.78
CA ILE A 311 -17.15 -5.63 -3.14
C ILE A 311 -16.63 -6.73 -4.07
N LEU A 312 -16.97 -6.68 -5.36
CA LEU A 312 -16.54 -7.66 -6.34
C LEU A 312 -15.03 -7.64 -6.54
N LEU A 313 -14.42 -6.47 -6.74
CA LEU A 313 -12.95 -6.34 -6.83
C LEU A 313 -12.26 -6.87 -5.56
N THR A 314 -12.77 -6.49 -4.40
CA THR A 314 -12.22 -6.93 -3.11
C THR A 314 -12.28 -8.44 -2.98
N THR A 315 -13.41 -9.04 -3.35
CA THR A 315 -13.65 -10.48 -3.28
C THR A 315 -12.76 -11.24 -4.25
N MET A 316 -12.69 -10.83 -5.52
CA MET A 316 -11.82 -11.47 -6.52
C MET A 316 -10.34 -11.37 -6.13
N SER A 317 -9.90 -10.20 -5.65
CA SER A 317 -8.53 -10.01 -5.18
C SER A 317 -8.23 -10.88 -3.97
N LEU A 318 -9.13 -10.92 -2.98
CA LEU A 318 -8.93 -11.74 -1.78
C LEU A 318 -8.95 -13.24 -2.08
N LEU A 319 -9.88 -13.73 -2.91
CA LEU A 319 -9.94 -15.14 -3.30
C LEU A 319 -8.68 -15.58 -4.06
N SER A 320 -8.16 -14.74 -4.96
CA SER A 320 -6.91 -15.05 -5.67
C SER A 320 -5.71 -15.10 -4.72
N VAL A 321 -5.59 -14.15 -3.79
CA VAL A 321 -4.55 -14.18 -2.74
C VAL A 321 -4.65 -15.44 -1.89
N LEU A 322 -5.84 -15.78 -1.40
CA LEU A 322 -6.04 -16.99 -0.58
C LEU A 322 -5.76 -18.27 -1.36
N GLY A 323 -6.16 -18.35 -2.63
CA GLY A 323 -5.84 -19.47 -3.51
C GLY A 323 -4.33 -19.67 -3.67
N ILE A 324 -3.59 -18.58 -3.89
CA ILE A 324 -2.12 -18.61 -3.98
C ILE A 324 -1.49 -19.04 -2.65
N GLU A 325 -1.98 -18.54 -1.51
CA GLU A 325 -1.47 -18.97 -0.20
C GLU A 325 -1.66 -20.47 0.05
N ILE A 326 -2.84 -21.00 -0.29
CA ILE A 326 -3.15 -22.43 -0.16
C ILE A 326 -2.19 -23.24 -1.04
N LEU A 327 -2.01 -22.86 -2.31
CA LEU A 327 -1.07 -23.54 -3.21
C LEU A 327 0.36 -23.54 -2.65
N CYS A 328 0.85 -22.39 -2.17
CA CYS A 328 2.18 -22.31 -1.56
C CYS A 328 2.31 -23.20 -0.32
N SER A 329 1.30 -23.23 0.55
CA SER A 329 1.31 -24.08 1.75
C SER A 329 1.39 -25.57 1.38
N TYR A 330 0.64 -25.99 0.38
CA TYR A 330 0.65 -27.36 -0.15
C TYR A 330 2.03 -27.75 -0.70
N PHE A 331 2.67 -26.88 -1.50
CA PHE A 331 4.03 -27.16 -2.00
C PHE A 331 5.07 -27.25 -0.88
N LEU A 332 4.95 -26.45 0.18
CA LEU A 332 5.84 -26.53 1.34
C LEU A 332 5.66 -27.82 2.13
N GLU A 333 4.43 -28.31 2.25
CA GLU A 333 4.14 -29.60 2.88
C GLU A 333 4.67 -30.77 2.06
N LEU A 334 4.45 -30.77 0.74
CA LEU A 334 5.03 -31.76 -0.16
C LEU A 334 6.56 -31.80 -0.04
N LYS A 335 7.23 -30.65 -0.01
CA LYS A 335 8.69 -30.59 0.17
C LYS A 335 9.13 -31.24 1.49
N LYS A 336 8.38 -31.07 2.58
CA LYS A 336 8.68 -31.73 3.86
C LYS A 336 8.51 -33.25 3.78
N VAL A 337 7.52 -33.74 3.03
CA VAL A 337 7.30 -35.18 2.80
C VAL A 337 8.41 -35.78 1.93
N PHE A 338 8.83 -35.10 0.86
CA PHE A 338 9.93 -35.54 -0.01
C PHE A 338 11.29 -35.53 0.70
N VAL A 339 11.56 -34.53 1.55
CA VAL A 339 12.80 -34.49 2.36
C VAL A 339 12.79 -35.58 3.45
N LYS A 340 11.63 -35.94 4.01
CA LYS A 340 11.52 -37.05 4.96
C LYS A 340 11.61 -38.44 4.33
N SER A 341 11.28 -38.57 3.03
CA SER A 341 11.33 -39.85 2.30
C SER A 341 12.68 -40.12 1.62
N ASN A 342 13.62 -39.17 1.63
CA ASN A 342 15.02 -39.36 1.22
C ASN A 342 15.98 -39.07 2.40
N PRO A 343 16.27 -40.06 3.28
CA PRO A 343 17.25 -39.89 4.37
C PRO A 343 18.70 -40.00 3.92
N HIS A 344 18.97 -40.35 2.65
CA HIS A 344 20.31 -40.55 2.11
C HIS A 344 20.47 -39.83 0.77
N GLY A 345 21.09 -38.66 0.84
CA GLY A 345 21.56 -37.85 -0.28
C GLY A 345 22.63 -36.90 0.19
#